data_AF-A0A5J5L571-F1
#
_entry.id   AF-A0A5J5L571-F1
#
_cell.length_a   1.000
_cell.length_b   1.000
_cell.length_c   1.000
_cell.angle_alpha   90.00
_cell.angle_beta   90.00
_cell.angle_gamma   90.00
#
_symmetry.space_group_name_H-M   'P 1'
#
loop_
_entity.id
_entity.type
_entity.pdbx_description
1 polymer ?
#
loop_
_entity_poly.entity_id
_entity_poly.type
_entity_poly.pdbx_seq_one_letter_code
_entity_poly.pdbx_strand_id
1 'polypeptide(L)'
;MTGRKNAMLTTEDRRWLTGEKVYDGQHAKQQRYQRRRDIRERVYNSILDFSILLEELDDDEWREIFGEITDGGRQWQTADEDLQAGVRDGLAFLLRTVGVATLMRDGDVPQDTVPERLFEAALRRAGHRDRLLVNSVSLDIQASDVGIPELLEDLQSDEPMSAGSLYLLMESGAVDTDIVQECLRDQLIEDDSEEV
;
A
#
# COMPACT_ATOMS: atom_id res chain seq x y z
N MET A 1 11.06 4.42 16.59
CA MET A 1 10.97 3.12 15.88
C MET A 1 11.32 1.98 16.81
N THR A 2 10.31 1.42 17.49
CA THR A 2 10.41 0.12 18.17
C THR A 2 10.83 -0.93 17.14
N GLY A 3 11.97 -1.59 17.40
CA GLY A 3 12.62 -2.43 16.40
C GLY A 3 11.79 -3.68 16.10
N ARG A 4 11.24 -3.78 14.89
CA ARG A 4 10.74 -5.03 14.30
C ARG A 4 11.93 -5.99 14.14
N LYS A 5 12.22 -6.77 15.18
CA LYS A 5 13.45 -7.58 15.30
C LYS A 5 13.46 -8.80 14.36
N ASN A 6 12.28 -9.36 14.05
CA ASN A 6 12.10 -10.56 13.22
C ASN A 6 11.35 -10.29 11.90
N ALA A 7 11.44 -9.08 11.37
CA ALA A 7 10.79 -8.72 10.12
C ALA A 7 11.68 -9.02 8.90
N MET A 8 11.07 -9.06 7.71
CA MET A 8 11.74 -9.17 6.40
C MET A 8 12.93 -8.20 6.28
N LEU A 9 12.78 -6.97 6.78
CA LEU A 9 13.85 -5.98 6.85
C LEU A 9 14.39 -5.87 8.27
N THR A 10 15.70 -6.06 8.42
CA THR A 10 16.40 -5.80 9.67
C THR A 10 16.41 -4.32 9.99
N THR A 11 16.68 -3.95 11.24
CA THR A 11 16.84 -2.55 11.64
C THR A 11 17.87 -1.81 10.79
N GLU A 12 18.96 -2.48 10.44
CA GLU A 12 20.03 -1.88 9.64
C GLU A 12 19.64 -1.71 8.16
N ASP A 13 18.78 -2.58 7.63
CA ASP A 13 18.23 -2.40 6.28
C ASP A 13 17.30 -1.20 6.22
N ARG A 14 16.41 -1.07 7.22
CA ARG A 14 15.51 0.07 7.35
C ARG A 14 16.28 1.38 7.40
N ARG A 15 17.24 1.49 8.32
CA ARG A 15 18.10 2.69 8.45
C ARG A 15 18.86 3.01 7.17
N TRP A 16 19.31 1.99 6.44
CA TRP A 16 20.03 2.21 5.18
C TRP A 16 19.11 2.65 4.05
N LEU A 17 17.89 2.10 3.95
CA LEU A 17 16.90 2.48 2.94
C LEU A 17 16.29 3.86 3.20
N THR A 18 16.10 4.24 4.48
CA THR A 18 15.59 5.57 4.88
C THR A 18 16.65 6.66 4.89
N GLY A 19 17.92 6.32 4.65
CA GLY A 19 19.03 7.27 4.65
C GLY A 19 19.59 7.63 6.03
N GLU A 20 19.02 7.11 7.12
CA GLU A 20 19.56 7.24 8.49
C GLU A 20 20.95 6.61 8.67
N LYS A 21 21.32 5.67 7.80
CA LYS A 21 22.64 5.07 7.76
C LYS A 21 23.26 5.19 6.37
N VAL A 22 24.47 5.75 6.34
CA VAL A 22 25.29 5.84 5.13
C VAL A 22 26.56 5.01 5.32
N TYR A 23 26.95 4.27 4.28
CA TYR A 23 28.24 3.59 4.25
C TYR A 23 29.28 4.50 3.61
N ASP A 24 30.35 4.81 4.33
CA ASP A 24 31.50 5.61 3.92
C ASP A 24 32.84 4.85 4.09
N GLY A 25 33.93 5.46 3.64
CA GLY A 25 35.27 4.88 3.73
C GLY A 25 35.64 3.85 2.66
N GLN A 26 36.79 3.21 2.85
CA GLN A 26 37.49 2.38 1.84
C GLN A 26 36.67 1.18 1.34
N HIS A 27 35.76 0.65 2.17
CA HIS A 27 34.94 -0.52 1.85
C HIS A 27 33.46 -0.18 1.58
N ALA A 28 33.09 1.10 1.48
CA ALA A 28 31.71 1.54 1.32
C ALA A 28 30.99 0.88 0.14
N LYS A 29 31.65 0.78 -1.01
CA LYS A 29 31.08 0.17 -2.22
C LYS A 29 30.73 -1.30 -2.01
N GLN A 30 31.62 -2.06 -1.37
CA GLN A 30 31.40 -3.47 -1.08
C GLN A 30 30.27 -3.66 -0.06
N GLN A 31 30.23 -2.84 0.99
CA GLN A 31 29.18 -2.89 2.01
C GLN A 31 27.79 -2.56 1.43
N ARG A 32 27.69 -1.55 0.55
CA ARG A 32 26.45 -1.23 -0.17
C ARG A 32 25.99 -2.37 -1.08
N TYR A 33 26.93 -3.01 -1.79
CA TYR A 33 26.61 -4.13 -2.66
C TYR A 33 26.10 -5.33 -1.86
N GLN A 34 26.79 -5.70 -0.78
CA GLN A 34 26.37 -6.77 0.11
C GLN A 34 24.98 -6.49 0.69
N ARG A 35 24.74 -5.27 1.18
CA ARG A 35 23.44 -4.84 1.70
C ARG A 35 22.31 -5.02 0.70
N ARG A 36 22.52 -4.60 -0.56
CA ARG A 36 21.53 -4.78 -1.64
C ARG A 36 21.24 -6.25 -1.91
N ARG A 37 22.28 -7.09 -1.88
CA ARG A 37 22.14 -8.54 -2.07
C ARG A 37 21.31 -9.15 -0.93
N ASP A 38 21.65 -8.84 0.31
CA ASP A 38 20.97 -9.40 1.49
C ASP A 38 19.50 -8.98 1.54
N ILE A 39 19.19 -7.71 1.23
CA ILE A 39 17.81 -7.23 1.13
C ILE A 39 17.06 -7.98 0.02
N ARG A 40 17.66 -8.12 -1.17
CA ARG A 40 17.03 -8.85 -2.28
C ARG A 40 16.69 -10.29 -1.91
N GLU A 41 17.63 -10.98 -1.28
CA GLU A 41 17.47 -12.38 -0.88
C GLU A 41 16.37 -12.53 0.18
N ARG A 42 16.35 -11.65 1.20
CA ARG A 42 15.27 -11.66 2.20
C ARG A 42 13.90 -11.36 1.61
N VAL A 43 13.80 -10.36 0.74
CA VAL A 43 12.52 -10.03 0.06
C VAL A 43 12.05 -11.21 -0.77
N TYR A 44 12.94 -11.82 -1.56
CA TYR A 44 12.60 -12.98 -2.37
C TYR A 44 12.09 -14.15 -1.52
N ASN A 45 12.82 -14.52 -0.47
CA ASN A 45 12.41 -15.63 0.41
C ASN A 45 11.10 -15.31 1.15
N SER A 46 10.94 -14.08 1.66
CA SER A 46 9.72 -13.68 2.38
C SER A 46 8.48 -13.72 1.48
N ILE A 47 8.61 -13.39 0.19
CA ILE A 47 7.51 -13.52 -0.77
C ILE A 47 7.14 -14.99 -0.98
N LEU A 48 8.12 -15.89 -1.02
CA LEU A 48 7.86 -17.33 -1.15
C LEU A 48 7.16 -17.89 0.08
N ASP A 49 7.49 -17.40 1.28
CA ASP A 49 6.87 -17.82 2.53
C ASP A 49 5.36 -17.54 2.57
N PHE A 50 4.83 -16.56 1.81
CA PHE A 50 3.39 -16.32 1.73
C PHE A 50 2.61 -17.54 1.22
N SER A 51 3.22 -18.40 0.39
CA SER A 51 2.57 -19.63 -0.04
C SER A 51 2.35 -20.60 1.14
N ILE A 52 3.33 -20.68 2.04
CA ILE A 52 3.28 -21.51 3.25
C ILE A 52 2.29 -20.88 4.25
N LEU A 53 2.38 -19.57 4.49
CA LEU A 53 1.45 -18.87 5.39
C LEU A 53 0.01 -19.00 4.92
N LEU A 54 -0.24 -18.91 3.60
CA LEU A 54 -1.58 -19.09 3.07
C LEU A 54 -2.11 -20.51 3.28
N GLU A 55 -1.27 -21.54 3.22
CA GLU A 55 -1.71 -22.94 3.33
C GLU A 55 -1.80 -23.42 4.77
N GLU A 56 -0.81 -23.08 5.60
CA GLU A 56 -0.54 -23.74 6.87
C GLU A 56 -0.86 -22.87 8.09
N LEU A 57 -0.97 -21.54 7.96
CA LEU A 57 -1.37 -20.69 9.08
C LEU A 57 -2.83 -21.00 9.43
N ASP A 58 -3.08 -21.37 10.68
CA ASP A 58 -4.43 -21.69 11.14
C ASP A 58 -5.30 -20.43 11.26
N ASP A 59 -6.61 -20.65 11.22
CA ASP A 59 -7.58 -19.56 11.15
C ASP A 59 -7.63 -18.75 12.46
N ASP A 60 -7.20 -19.31 13.60
CA ASP A 60 -7.19 -18.63 14.89
C ASP A 60 -6.02 -17.64 14.96
N GLU A 61 -4.82 -18.06 14.57
CA GLU A 61 -3.63 -17.20 14.41
C GLU A 61 -3.87 -16.14 13.32
N TRP A 62 -4.55 -16.50 12.22
CA TRP A 62 -4.93 -15.54 11.19
C TRP A 62 -5.82 -14.43 11.77
N ARG A 63 -6.83 -14.78 12.56
CA ARG A 63 -7.72 -13.81 13.23
C ARG A 63 -7.01 -13.01 14.30
N GLU A 64 -6.04 -13.59 15.01
CA GLU A 64 -5.24 -12.85 15.99
C GLU A 64 -4.34 -11.80 15.33
N ILE A 65 -3.74 -12.12 14.17
CA ILE A 65 -2.87 -11.20 13.43
C ILE A 65 -3.69 -10.13 12.72
N PHE A 66 -4.68 -10.53 11.93
CA PHE A 66 -5.40 -9.64 11.02
C PHE A 66 -6.72 -9.11 11.59
N GLY A 67 -7.16 -9.58 12.75
CA GLY A 67 -8.47 -9.26 13.30
C GLY A 67 -9.60 -9.94 12.54
N GLU A 68 -10.80 -9.39 12.68
CA GLU A 68 -11.99 -9.86 11.97
C GLU A 68 -12.44 -8.83 10.95
N ILE A 69 -13.01 -9.28 9.84
CA ILE A 69 -13.64 -8.39 8.86
C ILE A 69 -15.16 -8.44 9.11
N THR A 70 -15.80 -7.28 9.16
CA THR A 70 -17.25 -7.17 9.36
C THR A 70 -18.04 -7.92 8.30
N ASP A 71 -19.27 -8.29 8.66
CA ASP A 71 -20.25 -8.81 7.71
C ASP A 71 -20.36 -7.88 6.49
N GLY A 72 -20.03 -8.43 5.32
CA GLY A 72 -20.01 -7.70 4.05
C GLY A 72 -18.65 -7.13 3.64
N GLY A 73 -17.56 -7.42 4.36
CA GLY A 73 -16.21 -7.10 3.90
C GLY A 73 -15.81 -5.64 4.04
N ARG A 74 -16.58 -4.83 4.79
CA ARG A 74 -16.50 -3.37 4.71
C ARG A 74 -15.51 -2.74 5.67
N GLN A 75 -15.18 -3.41 6.77
CA GLN A 75 -14.35 -2.84 7.82
C GLN A 75 -13.61 -3.94 8.58
N TRP A 76 -12.39 -3.65 9.03
CA TRP A 76 -11.67 -4.49 9.98
C TRP A 76 -12.14 -4.14 11.41
N GLN A 77 -12.58 -5.13 12.17
CA GLN A 77 -12.84 -5.03 13.60
C GLN A 77 -11.53 -5.30 14.36
N THR A 78 -11.25 -4.48 15.38
CA THR A 78 -10.04 -4.58 16.23
C THR A 78 -8.73 -4.23 15.50
N ALA A 79 -8.79 -3.26 14.60
CA ALA A 79 -7.70 -2.92 13.70
C ALA A 79 -6.48 -2.27 14.37
N ASP A 80 -5.30 -2.87 14.14
CA ASP A 80 -4.02 -2.17 14.23
C ASP A 80 -3.82 -1.36 12.94
N GLU A 81 -3.90 -0.03 13.04
CA GLU A 81 -3.75 0.91 11.90
C GLU A 81 -2.38 0.76 11.20
N ASP A 82 -1.31 0.46 11.95
CA ASP A 82 0.02 0.24 11.37
C ASP A 82 0.05 -1.03 10.52
N LEU A 83 -0.66 -2.07 10.95
CA LEU A 83 -0.76 -3.32 10.18
C LEU A 83 -1.59 -3.11 8.92
N GLN A 84 -2.70 -2.39 9.00
CA GLN A 84 -3.52 -2.08 7.82
C GLN A 84 -2.76 -1.29 6.77
N ALA A 85 -2.05 -0.24 7.20
CA ALA A 85 -1.15 0.51 6.32
C ALA A 85 -0.07 -0.42 5.73
N GLY A 86 0.49 -1.32 6.55
CA GLY A 86 1.45 -2.32 6.08
C GLY A 86 0.90 -3.30 5.03
N VAL A 87 -0.34 -3.77 5.18
CA VAL A 87 -1.02 -4.62 4.20
C VAL A 87 -1.29 -3.87 2.91
N ARG A 88 -1.81 -2.62 3.01
CA ARG A 88 -2.01 -1.71 1.86
C ARG A 88 -0.71 -1.49 1.09
N ASP A 89 0.36 -1.10 1.78
CA ASP A 89 1.65 -0.78 1.18
C ASP A 89 2.33 -2.03 0.60
N GLY A 90 2.17 -3.19 1.26
CA GLY A 90 2.61 -4.48 0.76
C GLY A 90 1.92 -4.86 -0.55
N LEU A 91 0.59 -4.69 -0.63
CA LEU A 91 -0.17 -4.92 -1.85
C LEU A 91 0.24 -3.94 -2.96
N ALA A 92 0.38 -2.65 -2.64
CA ALA A 92 0.86 -1.64 -3.60
C ALA A 92 2.26 -1.97 -4.14
N PHE A 93 3.17 -2.43 -3.28
CA PHE A 93 4.49 -2.92 -3.68
C PHE A 93 4.38 -4.09 -4.66
N LEU A 94 3.53 -5.08 -4.41
CA LEU A 94 3.32 -6.22 -5.30
C LEU A 94 2.69 -5.79 -6.63
N LEU A 95 1.65 -4.95 -6.60
CA LEU A 95 1.00 -4.41 -7.80
C LEU A 95 1.98 -3.62 -8.68
N ARG A 96 2.90 -2.88 -8.07
CA ARG A 96 3.99 -2.20 -8.80
C ARG A 96 4.91 -3.20 -9.50
N THR A 97 5.21 -4.34 -8.89
CA THR A 97 6.12 -5.36 -9.49
C THR A 97 5.51 -6.06 -10.71
N VAL A 98 4.18 -6.17 -10.76
CA VAL A 98 3.45 -6.77 -11.90
C VAL A 98 3.14 -5.76 -13.01
N GLY A 99 3.50 -4.48 -12.81
CA GLY A 99 3.37 -3.44 -13.82
C GLY A 99 1.99 -2.79 -13.90
N VAL A 100 1.23 -2.73 -12.79
CA VAL A 100 -0.13 -2.14 -12.79
C VAL A 100 -0.16 -0.70 -13.33
N ALA A 101 0.93 0.06 -13.18
CA ALA A 101 1.03 1.44 -13.66
C ALA A 101 0.91 1.56 -15.19
N THR A 102 1.17 0.49 -15.95
CA THR A 102 0.92 0.48 -17.39
C THR A 102 -0.58 0.46 -17.70
N LEU A 103 -1.39 -0.26 -16.90
CA LEU A 103 -2.85 -0.25 -17.01
C LEU A 103 -3.46 1.10 -16.66
N MET A 104 -2.83 1.80 -15.71
CA MET A 104 -3.30 3.11 -15.27
C MET A 104 -3.03 4.22 -16.29
N ARG A 105 -1.95 4.11 -17.09
CA ARG A 105 -1.58 5.14 -18.07
C ARG A 105 -2.20 4.93 -19.43
N ASP A 106 -2.27 3.68 -19.87
CA ASP A 106 -2.75 3.34 -21.19
C ASP A 106 -4.19 2.82 -21.05
N GLY A 107 -5.19 3.63 -21.42
CA GLY A 107 -6.61 3.25 -21.28
C GLY A 107 -7.11 2.17 -22.25
N ASP A 108 -6.25 1.67 -23.14
CA ASP A 108 -6.58 0.68 -24.17
C ASP A 108 -5.60 -0.52 -24.09
N VAL A 109 -5.52 -1.14 -22.91
CA VAL A 109 -4.67 -2.33 -22.71
C VAL A 109 -5.42 -3.58 -23.17
N PRO A 110 -4.75 -4.51 -23.89
CA PRO A 110 -5.32 -5.80 -24.24
C PRO A 110 -5.91 -6.51 -23.02
N GLN A 111 -6.97 -7.31 -23.24
CA GLN A 111 -7.43 -8.28 -22.25
C GLN A 111 -6.31 -9.27 -21.90
N ASP A 112 -6.35 -9.83 -20.69
CA ASP A 112 -5.40 -10.82 -20.17
C ASP A 112 -4.00 -10.25 -19.88
N THR A 113 -3.92 -9.09 -19.27
CA THR A 113 -2.63 -8.49 -18.88
C THR A 113 -1.94 -9.29 -17.76
N VAL A 114 -0.63 -9.06 -17.54
CA VAL A 114 0.08 -9.69 -16.41
C VAL A 114 -0.57 -9.34 -15.06
N PRO A 115 -0.92 -8.07 -14.75
CA PRO A 115 -1.64 -7.74 -13.53
C PRO A 115 -3.00 -8.44 -13.41
N GLU A 116 -3.83 -8.42 -14.46
CA GLU A 116 -5.15 -9.07 -14.44
C GLU A 116 -5.05 -10.58 -14.16
N ARG A 117 -4.19 -11.30 -14.89
CA ARG A 117 -4.01 -12.74 -14.69
C ARG A 117 -3.49 -13.08 -13.30
N LEU A 118 -2.56 -12.29 -12.77
CA LEU A 118 -2.02 -12.51 -11.43
C LEU A 118 -3.06 -12.20 -10.36
N PHE A 119 -3.86 -11.15 -10.53
CA PHE A 119 -4.92 -10.79 -9.61
C PHE A 119 -6.03 -11.85 -9.60
N GLU A 120 -6.47 -12.31 -10.77
CA GLU A 120 -7.44 -13.39 -10.92
C GLU A 120 -6.92 -14.68 -10.28
N ALA A 121 -5.66 -15.05 -10.51
CA ALA A 121 -5.04 -16.22 -9.89
C ALA A 121 -4.96 -16.10 -8.36
N ALA A 122 -4.61 -14.92 -7.84
CA ALA A 122 -4.54 -14.66 -6.41
C ALA A 122 -5.92 -14.77 -5.74
N LEU A 123 -6.97 -14.18 -6.35
CA LEU A 123 -8.33 -14.27 -5.83
C LEU A 123 -8.88 -15.71 -5.88
N ARG A 124 -8.62 -16.45 -6.97
CA ARG A 124 -8.96 -17.87 -7.05
C ARG A 124 -8.25 -18.69 -5.97
N ARG A 125 -6.98 -18.40 -5.71
CA ARG A 125 -6.18 -19.06 -4.67
C ARG A 125 -6.76 -18.80 -3.28
N ALA A 126 -7.06 -17.55 -2.96
CA ALA A 126 -7.70 -17.16 -1.69
C ALA A 126 -9.09 -17.82 -1.54
N GLY A 127 -9.94 -17.73 -2.57
CA GLY A 127 -11.25 -18.38 -2.56
C GLY A 127 -11.15 -19.90 -2.36
N HIS A 128 -10.21 -20.57 -3.01
CA HIS A 128 -10.00 -22.00 -2.82
C HIS A 128 -9.63 -22.36 -1.39
N ARG A 129 -8.81 -21.55 -0.69
CA ARG A 129 -8.47 -21.74 0.73
C ARG A 129 -9.74 -21.77 1.59
N ASP A 130 -10.71 -20.93 1.26
CA ASP A 130 -11.99 -20.79 1.97
C ASP A 130 -13.13 -21.63 1.36
N ARG A 131 -12.79 -22.56 0.45
CA ARG A 131 -13.75 -23.45 -0.25
C ARG A 131 -14.80 -22.69 -1.09
N LEU A 132 -14.45 -21.51 -1.56
CA LEU A 132 -15.23 -20.69 -2.47
C LEU A 132 -14.79 -20.87 -3.92
N LEU A 133 -15.76 -21.03 -4.82
CA LEU A 133 -15.52 -21.07 -6.25
C LEU A 133 -15.59 -19.66 -6.85
N VAL A 134 -14.44 -19.13 -7.27
CA VAL A 134 -14.35 -17.83 -7.97
C VAL A 134 -14.62 -18.03 -9.46
N ASN A 135 -15.82 -17.64 -9.90
CA ASN A 135 -16.27 -17.81 -11.28
C ASN A 135 -15.72 -16.74 -12.22
N SER A 136 -15.61 -15.49 -11.74
CA SER A 136 -15.17 -14.35 -12.55
C SER A 136 -14.49 -13.30 -11.67
N VAL A 137 -13.46 -12.67 -12.20
CA VAL A 137 -12.79 -11.50 -11.62
C VAL A 137 -12.73 -10.44 -12.72
N SER A 138 -13.14 -9.22 -12.39
CA SER A 138 -13.05 -8.06 -13.28
C SER A 138 -12.28 -6.96 -12.58
N LEU A 139 -11.31 -6.37 -13.28
CA LEU A 139 -10.52 -5.24 -12.81
C LEU A 139 -10.78 -4.06 -13.73
N ASP A 140 -11.46 -3.03 -13.22
CA ASP A 140 -11.70 -1.77 -13.93
C ASP A 140 -10.87 -0.68 -13.25
N ILE A 141 -9.92 -0.10 -13.99
CA ILE A 141 -9.01 0.92 -13.47
C ILE A 141 -9.20 2.18 -14.32
N GLN A 142 -9.71 3.22 -13.68
CA GLN A 142 -9.76 4.57 -14.23
C GLN A 142 -8.72 5.41 -13.50
N ALA A 143 -7.70 5.86 -14.23
CA ALA A 143 -6.64 6.68 -13.69
C ALA A 143 -6.32 7.83 -14.66
N SER A 144 -5.91 8.95 -14.08
CA SER A 144 -5.42 10.13 -14.79
C SER A 144 -4.00 10.42 -14.33
N ASP A 145 -3.13 10.77 -15.27
CA ASP A 145 -1.81 11.31 -14.92
C ASP A 145 -2.01 12.75 -14.44
N VAL A 146 -1.77 13.00 -13.16
CA VAL A 146 -1.91 14.33 -12.56
C VAL A 146 -0.63 14.65 -11.82
N GLY A 147 0.01 15.77 -12.19
CA GLY A 147 1.24 16.20 -11.55
C GLY A 147 0.98 16.79 -10.17
N ILE A 148 1.79 16.43 -9.17
CA ILE A 148 1.77 17.11 -7.85
C ILE A 148 1.92 18.64 -7.97
N PRO A 149 2.78 19.19 -8.84
CA PRO A 149 2.85 20.64 -9.03
C PRO A 149 1.54 21.27 -9.51
N GLU A 150 0.84 20.63 -10.44
CA GLU A 150 -0.44 21.10 -10.98
C GLU A 150 -1.52 21.10 -9.88
N LEU A 151 -1.60 20.01 -9.09
CA LEU A 151 -2.53 19.94 -7.97
C LEU A 151 -2.26 20.99 -6.87
N LEU A 152 -1.00 21.37 -6.66
CA LEU A 152 -0.66 22.45 -5.75
C LEU A 152 -1.07 23.82 -6.30
N GLU A 153 -0.99 24.02 -7.61
CA GLU A 153 -1.50 25.23 -8.26
C GLU A 153 -3.03 25.29 -8.13
N ASP A 154 -3.74 24.21 -8.43
CA ASP A 154 -5.19 24.10 -8.29
C ASP A 154 -5.65 24.41 -6.85
N LEU A 155 -4.95 23.85 -5.85
CA LEU A 155 -5.20 24.11 -4.43
C LEU A 155 -5.00 25.59 -4.06
N GLN A 156 -4.06 26.29 -4.68
CA GLN A 156 -3.79 27.71 -4.43
C GLN A 156 -4.77 28.63 -5.15
N SER A 157 -5.35 28.17 -6.27
CA SER A 157 -6.26 28.94 -7.12
C SER A 157 -7.70 28.98 -6.61
N ASP A 158 -8.00 28.37 -5.45
CA ASP A 158 -9.35 28.22 -4.88
C ASP A 158 -10.31 27.48 -5.85
N GLU A 159 -9.75 26.68 -6.76
CA GLU A 159 -10.53 25.83 -7.66
C GLU A 159 -11.03 24.58 -6.92
N PRO A 160 -12.26 24.12 -7.23
CA PRO A 160 -12.83 22.95 -6.57
C PRO A 160 -12.03 21.69 -6.92
N MET A 161 -11.36 21.12 -5.93
CA MET A 161 -10.54 19.94 -6.07
C MET A 161 -11.30 18.66 -5.69
N SER A 162 -11.04 17.57 -6.42
CA SER A 162 -11.62 16.27 -6.07
C SER A 162 -11.02 15.69 -4.79
N ALA A 163 -11.78 14.87 -4.05
CA ALA A 163 -11.27 14.15 -2.88
C ALA A 163 -10.05 13.26 -3.22
N GLY A 164 -10.00 12.68 -4.43
CA GLY A 164 -8.87 11.88 -4.89
C GLY A 164 -7.60 12.71 -5.12
N SER A 165 -7.74 13.93 -5.65
CA SER A 165 -6.64 14.88 -5.83
C SER A 165 -6.08 15.35 -4.48
N LEU A 166 -6.95 15.67 -3.51
CA LEU A 166 -6.55 16.03 -2.15
C LEU A 166 -5.84 14.87 -1.45
N TYR A 167 -6.37 13.65 -1.61
CA TYR A 167 -5.75 12.44 -1.06
C TYR A 167 -4.35 12.20 -1.63
N LEU A 168 -4.18 12.37 -2.94
CA LEU A 168 -2.87 12.26 -3.59
C LEU A 168 -1.86 13.30 -3.08
N LEU A 169 -2.30 14.54 -2.84
CA LEU A 169 -1.45 15.58 -2.25
C LEU A 169 -0.99 15.21 -0.84
N MET A 170 -1.90 14.72 0.02
CA MET A 170 -1.56 14.29 1.37
C MET A 170 -0.56 13.11 1.36
N GLU A 171 -0.81 12.07 0.56
CA GLU A 171 0.08 10.91 0.45
C GLU A 171 1.45 11.28 -0.17
N SER A 172 1.51 12.32 -1.00
CA SER A 172 2.79 12.80 -1.57
C SER A 172 3.67 13.55 -0.55
N GLY A 173 3.13 13.94 0.60
CA GLY A 173 3.80 14.80 1.57
C GLY A 173 4.02 16.25 1.10
N ALA A 174 3.38 16.64 -0.01
CA ALA A 174 3.45 18.00 -0.54
C ALA A 174 2.65 19.00 0.30
N VAL A 175 1.69 18.50 1.09
CA VAL A 175 0.88 19.28 2.03
C VAL A 175 0.99 18.67 3.43
N ASP A 176 0.87 19.52 4.44
CA ASP A 176 0.81 19.08 5.83
C ASP A 176 -0.57 18.47 6.10
N THR A 177 -0.60 17.15 6.31
CA THR A 177 -1.86 16.41 6.50
C THR A 177 -2.57 16.82 7.78
N ASP A 178 -1.83 17.19 8.83
CA ASP A 178 -2.43 17.59 10.10
C ASP A 178 -3.21 18.91 9.92
N ILE A 179 -2.63 19.84 9.16
CA ILE A 179 -3.28 21.11 8.81
C ILE A 179 -4.52 20.87 7.96
N VAL A 180 -4.43 20.00 6.94
CA VAL A 180 -5.59 19.67 6.07
C VAL A 180 -6.73 19.06 6.89
N GLN A 181 -6.44 18.15 7.80
CA GLN A 181 -7.45 17.54 8.67
C GLN A 181 -8.08 18.55 9.64
N GLU A 182 -7.30 19.50 10.16
CA GLU A 182 -7.81 20.59 11.00
C GLU A 182 -8.79 21.48 10.21
N CYS A 183 -8.40 21.91 9.00
CA CYS A 183 -9.27 22.72 8.14
C CYS A 183 -10.59 22.02 7.78
N LEU A 184 -10.54 20.73 7.45
CA LEU A 184 -11.75 19.94 7.17
C LEU A 184 -12.64 19.79 8.40
N ARG A 185 -12.04 19.65 9.58
CA ARG A 185 -12.79 19.55 10.84
C ARG A 185 -13.52 20.85 11.15
N ASP A 186 -12.86 21.99 10.96
CA ASP A 186 -13.47 23.30 11.21
C ASP A 186 -14.66 23.56 10.27
N GLN A 187 -14.54 23.20 8.99
CA GLN A 187 -15.65 23.33 8.03
C GLN A 187 -16.84 22.43 8.34
N LEU A 188 -16.61 21.19 8.78
CA LEU A 188 -17.69 20.26 9.17
C LEU A 188 -18.40 20.70 10.46
N ILE A 189 -17.70 21.37 11.38
CA ILE A 189 -18.29 21.89 12.62
C ILE A 189 -19.07 23.19 12.36
N GLU A 190 -18.62 24.02 11.42
CA GLU A 190 -19.31 25.25 11.04
C GLU A 190 -20.63 24.95 10.29
N ASP A 191 -20.67 23.96 9.39
CA ASP A 191 -21.90 23.56 8.66
C ASP A 191 -23.00 23.02 9.59
N ASP A 192 -22.63 22.29 10.66
CA ASP A 192 -23.58 21.79 11.67
C ASP A 192 -24.15 22.91 12.57
N SER A 193 -23.60 24.13 12.49
CA SER A 193 -24.01 25.27 13.32
C SER A 193 -24.94 26.27 12.62
N GLU A 194 -25.17 26.13 11.31
CA GLU A 194 -26.11 26.97 10.54
C GLU A 194 -27.52 26.37 10.38
N GLU A 195 -27.76 25.12 10.81
CA GLU A 195 -29.12 24.54 10.93
C GLU A 195 -29.70 24.68 12.36
N VAL A 196 -29.95 25.91 12.84
CA VAL A 196 -30.84 26.17 14.00
C VAL A 196 -31.73 27.39 13.77
#